data_AF-A0A526YKA8-F1
#
_entry.id   AF-A0A526YKA8-F1
#
_cell.length_a   1.000
_cell.length_b   1.000
_cell.length_c   1.000
_cell.angle_alpha   90.00
_cell.angle_beta   90.00
_cell.angle_gamma   90.00
#
_symmetry.space_group_name_H-M   'P 1'
#
loop_
_entity.id
_entity.type
_entity.pdbx_description
1 polymer ?
#
loop_
_entity_poly.entity_id
_entity_poly.type
_entity_poly.pdbx_seq_one_letter_code
_entity_poly.pdbx_strand_id
1 'polypeptide(L)'
;ETSITTSLSLAPKGINYKMNPANIGCMAAARIDCCVLANNHVLDWDEPGLVETLDTLRLAGLACAGAGLDADEAAAPAVIE
;
A
#
# COMPACT_ATOMS: atom_id res chain seq x y z
N GLU A 1 -3.76 -2.94 6.04
CA GLU A 1 -3.65 -4.33 6.54
C GLU A 1 -3.01 -5.30 5.53
N THR A 2 -2.97 -4.98 4.23
CA THR A 2 -2.40 -5.88 3.20
C THR A 2 -1.62 -5.07 2.16
N SER A 3 -0.63 -5.66 1.51
CA SER A 3 0.01 -5.07 0.32
C SER A 3 -0.93 -5.15 -0.90
N ILE A 4 -0.78 -4.22 -1.84
CA ILE A 4 -1.51 -4.21 -3.12
C ILE A 4 -0.49 -4.45 -4.23
N THR A 5 -0.31 -5.70 -4.62
CA THR A 5 0.84 -6.08 -5.45
C THR A 5 0.64 -7.40 -6.21
N THR A 6 1.27 -7.50 -7.37
CA THR A 6 1.48 -8.73 -8.14
C THR A 6 2.84 -9.38 -7.87
N SER A 7 3.73 -8.73 -7.11
CA SER A 7 5.04 -9.23 -6.68
C SER A 7 5.00 -10.67 -6.18
N LEU A 8 6.07 -11.39 -6.49
CA LEU A 8 6.33 -12.76 -6.02
C LEU A 8 7.41 -12.79 -4.93
N SER A 9 7.96 -11.65 -4.52
CA SER A 9 9.02 -11.53 -3.52
C SER A 9 8.50 -11.75 -2.10
N LEU A 10 8.21 -13.00 -1.75
CA LEU A 10 7.61 -13.37 -0.47
C LEU A 10 8.56 -13.13 0.72
N ALA A 11 8.11 -12.36 1.71
CA ALA A 11 8.84 -12.24 2.97
C ALA A 11 8.77 -13.56 3.78
N PRO A 12 9.88 -14.04 4.38
CA PRO A 12 9.95 -15.35 5.05
C PRO A 12 9.29 -15.32 6.43
N LYS A 13 7.95 -15.31 6.47
CA LYS A 13 7.16 -15.40 7.70
C LYS A 13 5.94 -16.31 7.53
N GLY A 14 5.19 -16.53 8.60
CA GLY A 14 4.10 -17.51 8.61
C GLY A 14 2.89 -17.14 7.73
N ILE A 15 2.51 -15.86 7.68
CA ILE A 15 1.32 -15.40 6.95
C ILE A 15 1.66 -14.13 6.17
N ASN A 16 1.38 -14.14 4.87
CA ASN A 16 1.55 -13.02 3.95
C ASN A 16 0.21 -12.70 3.28
N TYR A 17 -0.21 -11.43 3.34
CA TYR A 17 -1.42 -10.93 2.69
C TYR A 17 -1.08 -10.14 1.44
N LYS A 18 -1.89 -10.30 0.38
CA LYS A 18 -1.94 -9.33 -0.73
C LYS A 18 -3.32 -9.22 -1.33
N MET A 19 -3.61 -8.04 -1.87
CA MET A 19 -4.65 -7.78 -2.86
C MET A 19 -4.01 -7.57 -4.23
N ASN A 20 -4.66 -8.04 -5.30
CA ASN A 20 -4.23 -7.71 -6.66
C ASN A 20 -4.56 -6.24 -6.98
N PRO A 21 -3.65 -5.45 -7.57
CA PRO A 21 -3.91 -4.06 -8.00
C PRO A 21 -5.16 -3.86 -8.85
N ALA A 22 -5.56 -4.87 -9.65
CA ALA A 22 -6.79 -4.83 -10.44
C ALA A 22 -8.06 -4.68 -9.59
N ASN A 23 -7.99 -4.98 -8.28
CA ASN A 23 -9.11 -4.82 -7.36
C ASN A 23 -9.21 -3.42 -6.76
N ILE A 24 -8.32 -2.47 -7.09
CA ILE A 24 -8.28 -1.14 -6.46
C ILE A 24 -9.61 -0.36 -6.55
N GLY A 25 -10.45 -0.67 -7.54
CA GLY A 25 -11.80 -0.11 -7.67
C GLY A 25 -12.71 -0.39 -6.45
N CYS A 26 -12.42 -1.41 -5.63
CA CYS A 26 -13.16 -1.65 -4.39
C CYS A 26 -12.98 -0.51 -3.37
N MET A 27 -11.84 0.19 -3.39
CA MET A 27 -11.56 1.33 -2.51
C MET A 27 -12.46 2.51 -2.85
N ALA A 28 -12.63 2.78 -4.16
CA ALA A 28 -13.55 3.80 -4.65
C ALA A 28 -15.01 3.45 -4.33
N ALA A 29 -15.41 2.19 -4.50
CA ALA A 29 -16.75 1.73 -4.13
C ALA A 29 -17.04 1.91 -2.64
N ALA A 30 -16.04 1.74 -1.79
CA ALA A 30 -16.10 1.97 -0.35
C ALA A 30 -15.97 3.46 0.05
N ARG A 31 -15.72 4.37 -0.91
CA ARG A 31 -15.49 5.81 -0.68
C ARG A 31 -14.36 6.07 0.31
N ILE A 32 -13.24 5.37 0.14
CA ILE A 32 -12.04 5.59 0.93
C ILE A 32 -11.25 6.75 0.32
N ASP A 33 -10.90 7.74 1.14
CA ASP A 33 -10.08 8.88 0.72
C ASP A 33 -8.58 8.69 1.02
N CYS A 34 -8.26 7.91 2.07
CA CYS A 34 -6.88 7.72 2.53
C CYS A 34 -6.61 6.29 3.06
N CYS A 35 -5.41 5.77 2.78
CA CYS A 35 -4.90 4.52 3.32
C CYS A 35 -3.68 4.73 4.23
N VAL A 36 -3.72 4.21 5.46
CA VAL A 36 -2.55 4.18 6.37
C VAL A 36 -1.77 2.89 6.17
N LEU A 37 -0.47 3.03 5.88
CA LEU A 37 0.38 1.94 5.41
C LEU A 37 1.36 1.42 6.47
N ALA A 38 1.53 2.12 7.61
CA ALA A 38 2.40 1.72 8.73
C ALA A 38 1.87 0.48 9.51
N ASN A 39 1.65 -0.63 8.80
CA ASN A 39 1.20 -1.89 9.36
C ASN A 39 2.26 -2.98 9.10
N ASN A 40 2.22 -4.04 9.92
CA ASN A 40 3.17 -5.15 9.87
C ASN A 40 3.06 -6.03 8.61
N HIS A 41 2.09 -5.76 7.73
CA HIS A 41 1.85 -6.52 6.50
C HIS A 41 2.23 -5.77 5.23
N VAL A 42 2.62 -4.49 5.31
CA VAL A 42 2.93 -3.68 4.13
C VAL A 42 4.16 -4.21 3.35
N LEU A 43 5.06 -4.91 4.05
CA LEU A 43 6.26 -5.56 3.51
C LEU A 43 6.12 -7.09 3.34
N ASP A 44 4.89 -7.60 3.27
CA ASP A 44 4.66 -9.05 3.08
C ASP A 44 5.24 -9.58 1.76
N TRP A 45 5.44 -8.69 0.79
CA TRP A 45 5.99 -8.97 -0.54
C TRP A 45 7.26 -8.17 -0.83
N ASP A 46 7.99 -7.86 0.25
CA ASP A 46 9.25 -7.13 0.27
C ASP A 46 9.14 -5.73 -0.38
N GLU A 47 10.27 -5.05 -0.55
CA GLU A 47 10.35 -3.72 -1.17
C GLU A 47 9.59 -3.62 -2.51
N PRO A 48 9.68 -4.58 -3.46
CA PRO A 48 8.92 -4.49 -4.71
C PRO A 48 7.40 -4.45 -4.49
N GLY A 49 6.91 -5.17 -3.46
CA GLY A 49 5.50 -5.16 -3.10
C GLY A 49 5.03 -3.83 -2.51
N LEU A 50 5.87 -3.18 -1.70
CA LEU A 50 5.61 -1.84 -1.18
C LEU A 50 5.58 -0.81 -2.31
N VAL A 51 6.56 -0.83 -3.22
CA VAL A 51 6.62 0.10 -4.35
C VAL A 51 5.36 0.00 -5.21
N GLU A 52 4.94 -1.21 -5.59
CA GLU A 52 3.71 -1.39 -6.39
C GLU A 52 2.45 -0.98 -5.60
N THR A 53 2.44 -1.15 -4.27
CA THR A 53 1.35 -0.69 -3.41
C THR A 53 1.23 0.84 -3.47
N LEU A 54 2.34 1.56 -3.29
CA LEU A 54 2.39 3.02 -3.35
C LEU A 54 1.97 3.52 -4.74
N ASP A 55 2.47 2.90 -5.80
CA ASP A 55 2.13 3.25 -7.19
C ASP A 55 0.65 3.02 -7.49
N THR A 56 0.09 1.89 -7.05
CA THR A 56 -1.32 1.58 -7.26
C THR A 56 -2.23 2.59 -6.57
N LEU A 57 -1.92 2.96 -5.33
CA LEU A 57 -2.69 3.98 -4.58
C LEU A 57 -2.59 5.35 -5.25
N ARG A 58 -1.38 5.75 -5.65
CA ARG A 58 -1.12 7.03 -6.32
C ARG A 58 -1.87 7.14 -7.65
N LEU A 59 -1.84 6.10 -8.47
CA LEU A 59 -2.55 6.04 -9.75
C LEU A 59 -4.07 6.04 -9.58
N ALA A 60 -4.58 5.50 -8.47
CA ALA A 60 -5.99 5.55 -8.11
C ALA A 60 -6.43 6.89 -7.48
N GLY A 61 -5.49 7.83 -7.27
CA GLY A 61 -5.78 9.12 -6.63
C GLY A 61 -6.07 9.02 -5.14
N LEU A 62 -5.65 7.92 -4.48
CA LEU A 62 -5.84 7.72 -3.05
C LEU A 62 -4.67 8.31 -2.27
N ALA A 63 -4.97 9.11 -1.25
CA ALA A 63 -3.93 9.59 -0.35
C ALA A 63 -3.40 8.42 0.49
N CYS A 64 -2.13 8.47 0.90
CA CYS A 64 -1.57 7.49 1.83
C CYS A 64 -0.58 8.12 2.79
N ALA A 65 -0.37 7.46 3.93
CA ALA A 65 0.57 7.90 4.97
C ALA A 65 1.21 6.70 5.66
N GLY A 66 2.40 6.90 6.23
CA GLY A 66 3.10 5.90 7.05
C GLY A 66 3.92 4.88 6.27
N ALA A 67 4.11 5.10 4.96
CA ALA A 67 5.11 4.43 4.13
C ALA A 67 5.46 5.33 2.93
N GLY A 68 6.65 5.16 2.38
CA GLY A 68 7.16 5.97 1.27
C GLY A 68 8.39 5.32 0.65
N LEU A 69 8.89 5.90 -0.45
CA LEU A 69 10.12 5.45 -1.10
C LEU A 69 11.38 5.87 -0.32
N ASP A 70 11.23 6.83 0.58
CA ASP A 70 12.25 7.27 1.52
C ASP A 70 11.63 7.65 2.87
N ALA A 71 12.49 8.08 3.81
CA ALA A 71 12.09 8.44 5.16
C ALA A 71 11.22 9.71 5.21
N ASP A 72 11.42 10.65 4.30
CA ASP A 72 10.67 11.91 4.28
C ASP A 72 9.25 11.67 3.77
N GLU A 73 9.10 10.89 2.70
CA GLU A 73 7.79 10.43 2.21
C GLU A 73 7.07 9.56 3.26
N ALA A 74 7.78 8.65 3.92
CA ALA A 74 7.18 7.79 4.94
C ALA A 74 6.69 8.56 6.18
N ALA A 75 7.35 9.68 6.51
CA ALA A 75 6.97 10.57 7.61
C ALA A 75 5.92 11.62 7.21
N ALA A 76 5.70 11.85 5.91
CA ALA A 76 4.74 12.84 5.44
C ALA A 76 3.30 12.45 5.80
N PRO A 77 2.47 13.41 6.26
CA PRO A 77 1.05 13.15 6.48
C PRO A 77 0.30 13.10 5.15
N ALA A 78 -0.78 12.32 5.12
CA ALA A 78 -1.81 12.49 4.11
C ALA A 78 -2.67 13.72 4.48
N VAL A 79 -2.82 14.66 3.54
CA VAL A 79 -3.69 15.84 3.70
C VAL A 79 -4.93 15.64 2.84
N ILE A 80 -6.10 15.67 3.46
CA ILE A 80 -7.43 15.51 2.84
C ILE A 80 -8.32 16.69 3.23
N GLU A 81 -9.27 17.06 2.36
CA GLU A 81 -10.22 18.18 2.58
C GLU A 81 -11.48 17.76 3.35
#